data_AF-A0A7W0CXS3-F1
#
_entry.id   AF-A0A7W0CXS3-F1
#
_cell.length_a   1.000
_cell.length_b   1.000
_cell.length_c   1.000
_cell.angle_alpha   90.00
_cell.angle_beta   90.00
_cell.angle_gamma   90.00
#
_symmetry.space_group_name_H-M   'P 1'
#
loop_
_entity.id
_entity.type
_entity.pdbx_description
1 polymer ?
#
loop_
_entity_poly.entity_id
_entity_poly.type
_entity_poly.pdbx_seq_one_letter_code
_entity_poly.pdbx_strand_id
1 'polypeptide(L)'
;MPRNSRLVLVALLLLAGCDKMTVGNRTERSGDVPVRVADSADENVSEVPEGVGAPMAWRVEDGAAFYGAANLPPEFALRCEPASRSILFERAGTGTALNLAAGGVGVSLGTRDLGNGRVQARTGMGDAVLDAMARPQSQITVSGGPQTFTIPGGVAIRRVVDFCRNPPAPPPPPVENAAAPANGMAPVAPPQPVPTATPSSGGQPR
;
A
#
# COMPACT_ATOMS: atom_id res chain seq x y z
N MET A 1 -4.20 45.30 -34.29
CA MET A 1 -5.63 45.31 -34.64
C MET A 1 -6.32 44.18 -33.87
N PRO A 2 -7.28 44.45 -32.97
CA PRO A 2 -7.95 43.44 -32.17
C PRO A 2 -9.26 43.00 -32.84
N ARG A 3 -9.61 41.70 -32.75
CA ARG A 3 -10.99 41.25 -32.97
C ARG A 3 -11.40 40.28 -31.87
N ASN A 4 -12.19 40.82 -30.94
CA ASN A 4 -13.10 40.11 -30.06
C ASN A 4 -14.32 39.62 -30.85
N SER A 5 -14.82 38.41 -30.56
CA SER A 5 -16.24 37.98 -30.68
C SER A 5 -16.33 36.58 -30.03
N ARG A 6 -16.76 36.43 -28.77
CA ARG A 6 -18.13 36.46 -28.19
C ARG A 6 -19.15 35.51 -28.83
N LEU A 7 -19.56 34.54 -27.99
CA LEU A 7 -20.79 33.73 -27.97
C LEU A 7 -20.99 32.74 -29.13
N VAL A 8 -21.45 31.50 -28.89
CA VAL A 8 -22.81 31.17 -28.44
C VAL A 8 -22.86 29.84 -27.64
N LEU A 9 -23.62 29.87 -26.54
CA LEU A 9 -24.13 28.72 -25.77
C LEU A 9 -25.03 27.82 -26.63
N VAL A 10 -24.90 26.50 -26.51
CA VAL A 10 -26.03 25.57 -26.67
C VAL A 10 -25.99 24.53 -25.55
N ALA A 11 -26.92 24.68 -24.62
CA ALA A 11 -27.39 23.65 -23.69
C ALA A 11 -28.64 22.97 -24.28
N LEU A 12 -29.06 21.83 -23.70
CA LEU A 12 -30.16 20.89 -24.05
C LEU A 12 -29.67 19.68 -24.86
N LEU A 13 -29.93 18.41 -24.52
CA LEU A 13 -31.18 17.84 -24.00
C LEU A 13 -30.97 16.67 -23.00
N LEU A 14 -31.94 16.60 -22.08
CA LEU A 14 -32.31 15.47 -21.23
C LEU A 14 -32.70 14.23 -22.06
N LEU A 15 -32.25 13.04 -21.64
CA LEU A 15 -32.94 11.78 -21.92
C LEU A 15 -33.19 11.06 -20.59
N ALA A 16 -34.40 11.27 -20.11
CA ALA A 16 -35.08 10.42 -19.16
C ALA A 16 -35.30 9.03 -19.79
N GLY A 17 -35.12 7.98 -18.99
CA GLY A 17 -35.36 6.59 -19.39
C GLY A 17 -35.35 5.67 -18.19
N CYS A 18 -36.13 6.00 -17.16
CA CYS A 18 -36.58 5.01 -16.19
C CYS A 18 -37.67 4.17 -16.85
N ASP A 19 -37.37 2.91 -17.19
CA ASP A 19 -38.41 1.93 -17.49
C ASP A 19 -38.58 0.94 -16.34
N LYS A 20 -39.83 0.62 -16.06
CA LYS A 20 -40.37 0.16 -14.79
C LYS A 20 -41.15 -1.12 -15.05
N MET A 21 -40.79 -2.16 -14.29
CA MET A 21 -41.55 -3.38 -13.97
C MET A 21 -41.79 -4.45 -15.05
N THR A 22 -41.41 -5.69 -14.70
CA THR A 22 -42.29 -6.86 -14.92
C THR A 22 -42.13 -7.83 -13.74
N VAL A 23 -43.09 -7.76 -12.80
CA VAL A 23 -43.38 -8.84 -11.85
C VAL A 23 -44.35 -9.78 -12.58
N GLY A 24 -43.85 -10.92 -13.03
CA GLY A 24 -44.64 -12.00 -13.60
C GLY A 24 -44.92 -13.05 -12.53
N ASN A 25 -46.09 -12.95 -11.88
CA ASN A 25 -46.68 -14.02 -11.08
C ASN A 25 -47.20 -15.11 -12.03
N ARG A 26 -46.69 -16.35 -11.94
CA ARG A 26 -47.27 -17.49 -12.65
C ARG A 26 -47.40 -18.68 -11.72
N THR A 27 -48.60 -18.79 -11.15
CA THR A 27 -49.38 -19.99 -10.83
C THR A 27 -48.64 -21.32 -10.74
N GLU A 28 -48.77 -21.89 -9.53
CA GLU A 28 -48.77 -23.30 -9.19
C GLU A 28 -49.16 -24.23 -10.35
N ARG A 29 -48.33 -25.23 -10.59
CA ARG A 29 -48.78 -26.53 -11.09
C ARG A 29 -48.20 -27.60 -10.20
N SER A 30 -49.04 -28.04 -9.27
CA SER A 30 -48.92 -29.30 -8.55
C SER A 30 -48.74 -30.43 -9.56
N GLY A 31 -47.68 -31.20 -9.37
CA GLY A 31 -47.29 -32.34 -10.19
C GLY A 31 -46.36 -33.19 -9.34
N ASP A 32 -46.98 -34.12 -8.63
CA ASP A 32 -46.40 -35.05 -7.69
C ASP A 32 -45.61 -36.17 -8.39
N VAL A 33 -44.61 -36.71 -7.68
CA VAL A 33 -43.92 -38.02 -7.84
C VAL A 33 -42.80 -38.16 -8.91
N PRO A 34 -41.69 -38.92 -8.67
CA PRO A 34 -41.05 -39.37 -7.42
C PRO A 34 -39.58 -38.91 -7.26
N VAL A 35 -39.15 -38.81 -6.00
CA VAL A 35 -37.73 -38.84 -5.61
C VAL A 35 -37.16 -40.22 -5.99
N ARG A 36 -36.32 -40.27 -7.02
CA ARG A 36 -35.37 -41.37 -7.19
C ARG A 36 -34.11 -41.01 -6.42
N VAL A 37 -33.91 -41.69 -5.29
CA VAL A 37 -32.59 -41.84 -4.68
C VAL A 37 -31.77 -42.68 -5.65
N ALA A 38 -30.92 -42.01 -6.44
CA ALA A 38 -29.86 -42.67 -7.17
C ALA A 38 -28.66 -42.78 -6.23
N ASP A 39 -28.33 -44.03 -5.94
CA ASP A 39 -27.17 -44.49 -5.22
C ASP A 39 -25.88 -44.04 -5.91
N SER A 40 -24.94 -43.60 -5.09
CA SER A 40 -23.49 -43.54 -5.23
C SER A 40 -22.88 -44.15 -6.51
N ALA A 41 -22.26 -43.29 -7.33
CA ALA A 41 -20.94 -43.48 -7.98
C ALA A 41 -20.86 -42.64 -9.26
N ASP A 42 -20.81 -41.33 -9.12
CA ASP A 42 -20.25 -40.47 -10.14
C ASP A 42 -19.36 -39.46 -9.41
N GLU A 43 -18.08 -39.82 -9.27
CA GLU A 43 -17.00 -38.86 -9.10
C GLU A 43 -16.95 -37.99 -10.36
N ASN A 44 -17.94 -37.11 -10.51
CA ASN A 44 -17.83 -35.97 -11.41
C ASN A 44 -16.91 -34.96 -10.71
N VAL A 45 -15.61 -35.27 -10.73
CA VAL A 45 -14.56 -34.29 -10.55
C VAL A 45 -14.84 -33.25 -11.63
N SER A 46 -15.48 -32.16 -11.22
CA SER A 46 -15.59 -30.96 -12.04
C SER A 46 -14.15 -30.54 -12.32
N GLU A 47 -13.65 -30.96 -13.47
CA GLU A 47 -12.40 -30.49 -14.03
C GLU A 47 -12.58 -28.98 -14.16
N VAL A 48 -12.01 -28.24 -13.21
CA VAL A 48 -11.93 -26.78 -13.29
C VAL A 48 -11.21 -26.52 -14.60
N PRO A 49 -11.81 -25.83 -15.58
CA PRO A 49 -11.16 -25.64 -16.86
C PRO A 49 -9.82 -24.94 -16.62
N GLU A 50 -8.73 -25.68 -16.78
CA GLU A 50 -7.39 -25.16 -16.87
C GLU A 50 -7.35 -24.29 -18.14
N GLY A 51 -7.45 -22.98 -17.96
CA GLY A 51 -7.53 -22.07 -19.10
C GLY A 51 -7.98 -20.65 -18.78
N VAL A 52 -8.55 -20.40 -17.60
CA VAL A 52 -8.84 -19.04 -17.15
C VAL A 52 -7.62 -18.54 -16.37
N GLY A 53 -6.81 -17.67 -17.00
CA GLY A 53 -5.68 -17.02 -16.34
C GLY A 53 -6.09 -16.42 -14.98
N ALA A 54 -5.17 -16.42 -14.01
CA ALA A 54 -5.47 -15.98 -12.65
C ALA A 54 -6.11 -14.57 -12.65
N PRO A 55 -7.13 -14.32 -11.80
CA PRO A 55 -7.85 -13.06 -11.80
C PRO A 55 -6.92 -11.89 -11.47
N MET A 56 -7.12 -10.79 -12.19
CA MET A 56 -6.42 -9.53 -11.93
C MET A 56 -6.96 -8.90 -10.64
N ALA A 57 -6.09 -8.64 -9.68
CA ALA A 57 -6.49 -8.10 -8.38
C ALA A 57 -5.40 -7.22 -7.77
N TRP A 58 -5.81 -6.42 -6.78
CA TRP A 58 -4.88 -5.72 -5.90
C TRP A 58 -4.32 -6.65 -4.83
N ARG A 59 -3.02 -6.56 -4.60
CA ARG A 59 -2.31 -7.04 -3.42
C ARG A 59 -1.70 -5.83 -2.70
N VAL A 60 -1.76 -5.79 -1.37
CA VAL A 60 -1.27 -4.66 -0.56
C VAL A 60 -0.26 -5.17 0.44
N GLU A 61 0.93 -4.58 0.46
CA GLU A 61 2.07 -4.98 1.30
C GLU A 61 2.80 -3.71 1.76
N ASP A 62 2.87 -3.47 3.07
CA ASP A 62 3.73 -2.47 3.73
C ASP A 62 3.98 -1.16 2.95
N GLY A 63 2.91 -0.40 2.72
CA GLY A 63 3.01 0.89 2.02
C GLY A 63 3.14 0.79 0.51
N ALA A 64 2.89 -0.40 -0.06
CA ALA A 64 2.81 -0.64 -1.48
C ALA A 64 1.51 -1.38 -1.85
N ALA A 65 1.07 -1.18 -3.08
CA ALA A 65 0.02 -1.98 -3.69
C ALA A 65 0.37 -2.35 -5.13
N PHE A 66 -0.01 -3.57 -5.50
CA PHE A 66 0.36 -4.24 -6.74
C PHE A 66 -0.90 -4.73 -7.43
N TYR A 67 -1.11 -4.32 -8.66
CA TYR A 67 -2.20 -4.80 -9.51
C TYR A 67 -1.66 -5.75 -10.57
N GLY A 68 -2.19 -6.96 -10.60
CA GLY A 68 -1.80 -7.98 -11.57
C GLY A 68 -2.38 -9.34 -11.22
N ALA A 69 -2.16 -10.30 -12.11
CA ALA A 69 -2.48 -11.70 -11.87
C ALA A 69 -1.64 -12.28 -10.73
N ALA A 70 -2.20 -13.26 -10.02
CA ALA A 70 -1.47 -13.98 -8.98
C ALA A 70 -0.20 -14.63 -9.54
N ASN A 71 0.89 -14.61 -8.77
CA ASN A 71 2.19 -15.20 -9.12
C ASN A 71 2.87 -14.64 -10.39
N LEU A 72 2.36 -13.56 -10.97
CA LEU A 72 2.97 -12.84 -12.08
C LEU A 72 3.48 -11.46 -11.64
N PRO A 73 4.48 -10.90 -12.36
CA PRO A 73 4.89 -9.52 -12.16
C PRO A 73 3.69 -8.57 -12.28
N PRO A 74 3.59 -7.54 -11.42
CA PRO A 74 2.44 -6.65 -11.43
C PRO A 74 2.41 -5.80 -12.71
N GLU A 75 1.26 -5.61 -13.32
CA GLU A 75 1.13 -4.70 -14.46
C GLU A 75 1.28 -3.24 -14.02
N PHE A 76 0.74 -2.93 -12.85
CA PHE A 76 0.80 -1.61 -12.24
C PHE A 76 1.09 -1.73 -10.75
N ALA A 77 1.91 -0.83 -10.22
CA ALA A 77 2.20 -0.78 -8.80
C ALA A 77 2.27 0.66 -8.32
N LEU A 78 1.97 0.86 -7.05
CA LEU A 78 2.15 2.14 -6.36
C LEU A 78 2.83 1.87 -5.02
N ARG A 79 3.86 2.66 -4.71
CA ARG A 79 4.68 2.52 -3.49
C ARG A 79 4.82 3.87 -2.82
N CYS A 80 4.68 3.91 -1.51
CA CYS A 80 5.08 5.06 -0.73
C CYS A 80 6.61 5.17 -0.67
N GLU A 81 7.13 6.38 -0.84
CA GLU A 81 8.49 6.76 -0.49
C GLU A 81 8.42 7.73 0.71
N PRO A 82 8.53 7.23 1.95
CA PRO A 82 8.28 8.03 3.16
C PRO A 82 9.24 9.22 3.29
N ALA A 83 10.50 9.01 2.92
CA ALA A 83 11.56 10.02 3.03
C ALA A 83 11.25 11.29 2.22
N SER A 84 10.60 11.15 1.07
CA SER A 84 10.25 12.25 0.18
C SER A 84 8.78 12.65 0.25
N ARG A 85 7.97 11.96 1.08
CA ARG A 85 6.50 12.06 1.11
C ARG A 85 5.91 12.06 -0.31
N SER A 86 6.28 11.04 -1.08
CA SER A 86 5.84 10.88 -2.46
C SER A 86 5.32 9.47 -2.73
N ILE A 87 4.52 9.33 -3.78
CA ILE A 87 4.10 8.05 -4.32
C ILE A 87 4.88 7.80 -5.60
N LEU A 88 5.47 6.61 -5.69
CA LEU A 88 6.08 6.07 -6.88
C LEU A 88 5.07 5.17 -7.58
N PHE A 89 4.79 5.43 -8.85
CA PHE A 89 4.01 4.54 -9.71
C PHE A 89 4.96 3.75 -10.59
N GLU A 90 4.72 2.45 -10.74
CA GLU A 90 5.46 1.60 -11.67
C GLU A 90 4.50 0.94 -12.64
N ARG A 91 4.85 0.93 -13.92
CA ARG A 91 4.05 0.30 -14.98
C ARG A 91 4.95 -0.56 -15.85
N ALA A 92 4.45 -1.72 -16.27
CA ALA A 92 5.12 -2.53 -17.27
C ALA A 92 5.23 -1.82 -18.63
N GLY A 93 6.32 -2.09 -19.35
CA GLY A 93 6.64 -1.52 -20.66
C GLY A 93 7.49 -0.26 -20.58
N THR A 94 7.71 0.34 -21.76
CA THR A 94 8.50 1.55 -21.96
C THR A 94 7.62 2.79 -22.12
N GLY A 95 8.22 3.98 -22.10
CA GLY A 95 7.56 5.26 -22.28
C GLY A 95 8.26 6.38 -21.51
N THR A 96 8.07 7.62 -21.94
CA THR A 96 8.62 8.83 -21.29
C THR A 96 7.58 9.56 -20.43
N ALA A 97 6.33 9.12 -20.49
CA ALA A 97 5.25 9.63 -19.66
C ALA A 97 4.38 8.50 -19.11
N LEU A 98 3.83 8.72 -17.91
CA LEU A 98 2.76 7.93 -17.34
C LEU A 98 1.56 8.85 -17.17
N ASN A 99 0.46 8.55 -17.87
CA ASN A 99 -0.78 9.28 -17.69
C ASN A 99 -1.71 8.47 -16.80
N LEU A 100 -2.25 9.12 -15.77
CA LEU A 100 -3.20 8.54 -14.83
C LEU A 100 -4.45 9.39 -14.85
N ALA A 101 -5.63 8.76 -14.98
CA ALA A 101 -6.89 9.45 -14.88
C ALA A 101 -7.89 8.66 -14.03
N ALA A 102 -8.58 9.35 -13.11
CA ALA A 102 -9.61 8.76 -12.26
C ALA A 102 -10.66 9.81 -11.92
N GLY A 103 -11.94 9.46 -12.03
CA GLY A 103 -13.05 10.33 -11.59
C GLY A 103 -13.03 11.75 -12.19
N GLY A 104 -12.61 11.88 -13.46
CA GLY A 104 -12.50 13.17 -14.16
C GLY A 104 -11.23 13.98 -13.86
N VAL A 105 -10.36 13.51 -12.95
CA VAL A 105 -9.05 14.11 -12.66
C VAL A 105 -7.99 13.33 -13.41
N GLY A 106 -7.04 14.02 -14.05
CA GLY A 106 -5.94 13.40 -14.77
C GLY A 106 -4.60 14.10 -14.54
N VAL A 107 -3.53 13.34 -14.61
CA VAL A 107 -2.14 13.84 -14.56
C VAL A 107 -1.29 13.14 -15.60
N SER A 108 -0.29 13.86 -16.11
CA SER A 108 0.80 13.30 -16.91
C SER A 108 2.10 13.47 -16.15
N LEU A 109 2.80 12.37 -15.88
CA LEU A 109 4.02 12.34 -15.08
C LEU A 109 5.18 11.90 -15.95
N GLY A 110 6.33 12.58 -15.86
CA GLY A 110 7.56 12.10 -16.48
C GLY A 110 8.00 10.77 -15.87
N THR A 111 8.48 9.85 -16.70
CA THR A 111 8.94 8.53 -16.26
C THR A 111 10.46 8.38 -16.33
N ARG A 112 11.00 7.55 -15.44
CA ARG A 112 12.34 6.97 -15.53
C ARG A 112 12.25 5.48 -15.89
N ASP A 113 13.15 5.01 -16.74
CA ASP A 113 13.30 3.58 -17.01
C ASP A 113 13.97 2.90 -15.80
N LEU A 114 13.47 1.73 -15.42
CA LEU A 114 14.04 0.89 -14.37
C LEU A 114 14.96 -0.22 -14.90
N GLY A 115 15.08 -0.37 -16.23
CA GLY A 115 15.97 -1.36 -16.87
C GLY A 115 15.48 -2.81 -16.82
N ASN A 116 14.31 -3.05 -16.22
CA ASN A 116 13.66 -4.36 -16.12
C ASN A 116 12.36 -4.42 -16.95
N GLY A 117 12.28 -3.61 -18.01
CA GLY A 117 11.08 -3.49 -18.84
C GLY A 117 9.92 -2.79 -18.13
N ARG A 118 10.23 -1.92 -17.17
CA ARG A 118 9.24 -1.10 -16.45
C ARG A 118 9.68 0.35 -16.39
N VAL A 119 8.70 1.22 -16.30
CA VAL A 119 8.89 2.63 -16.06
C VAL A 119 8.36 3.01 -14.69
N GLN A 120 9.00 4.01 -14.07
CA GLN A 120 8.56 4.58 -12.81
C GLN A 120 8.28 6.07 -12.96
N ALA A 121 7.17 6.54 -12.41
CA ALA A 121 6.85 7.95 -12.26
C ALA A 121 6.70 8.29 -10.77
N ARG A 122 6.87 9.56 -10.43
CA ARG A 122 6.72 10.06 -9.05
C ARG A 122 5.67 11.16 -9.02
N THR A 123 4.81 11.14 -8.01
CA THR A 123 3.96 12.28 -7.66
C THR A 123 4.05 12.62 -6.17
N GLY A 124 3.79 13.87 -5.82
CA GLY A 124 3.70 14.31 -4.42
C GLY A 124 2.37 13.88 -3.78
N MET A 125 2.36 13.76 -2.45
CA MET A 125 1.18 13.34 -1.68
C MET A 125 -0.04 14.27 -1.74
N GLY A 126 0.12 15.48 -2.29
CA GLY A 126 -0.95 16.48 -2.48
C GLY A 126 -1.59 16.46 -3.86
N ASP A 127 -1.23 15.51 -4.73
CA ASP A 127 -1.80 15.42 -6.07
C ASP A 127 -3.27 14.96 -6.03
N ALA A 128 -4.16 15.73 -6.65
CA ALA A 128 -5.60 15.46 -6.68
C ALA A 128 -5.92 14.10 -7.34
N VAL A 129 -5.05 13.59 -8.23
CA VAL A 129 -5.22 12.27 -8.83
C VAL A 129 -5.16 11.16 -7.77
N LEU A 130 -4.34 11.30 -6.72
CA LEU A 130 -4.24 10.30 -5.65
C LEU A 130 -5.55 10.16 -4.90
N ASP A 131 -6.15 11.29 -4.54
CA ASP A 131 -7.44 11.30 -3.84
C ASP A 131 -8.55 10.76 -4.75
N ALA A 132 -8.54 11.10 -6.05
CA ALA A 132 -9.49 10.58 -7.02
C ALA A 132 -9.37 9.05 -7.21
N MET A 133 -8.15 8.53 -7.30
CA MET A 133 -7.87 7.10 -7.38
C MET A 133 -8.28 6.36 -6.09
N ALA A 134 -8.17 6.98 -4.91
CA ALA A 134 -8.54 6.38 -3.63
C ALA A 134 -10.05 6.39 -3.32
N ARG A 135 -10.89 7.01 -4.16
CA ARG A 135 -12.36 7.04 -3.97
C ARG A 135 -12.98 5.64 -4.07
N PRO A 136 -14.06 5.34 -3.33
CA PRO A 136 -14.79 4.08 -3.49
C PRO A 136 -15.24 3.89 -4.95
N GLN A 137 -15.11 2.68 -5.47
CA GLN A 137 -15.55 2.30 -6.83
C GLN A 137 -14.93 3.13 -7.97
N SER A 138 -13.80 3.82 -7.71
CA SER A 138 -13.09 4.54 -8.76
C SER A 138 -12.55 3.57 -9.82
N GLN A 139 -12.49 4.05 -11.05
CA GLN A 139 -11.80 3.40 -12.16
C GLN A 139 -10.64 4.29 -12.56
N ILE A 140 -9.49 3.68 -12.80
CA ILE A 140 -8.23 4.36 -13.07
C ILE A 140 -7.79 3.96 -14.46
N THR A 141 -7.74 4.91 -15.37
CA THR A 141 -7.13 4.72 -16.68
C THR A 141 -5.64 4.98 -16.57
N VAL A 142 -4.85 3.99 -16.97
CA VAL A 142 -3.38 4.05 -17.01
C VAL A 142 -2.93 4.01 -18.47
N SER A 143 -2.16 5.00 -18.90
CA SER A 143 -1.61 5.06 -20.26
C SER A 143 -0.21 5.70 -20.32
N GLY A 144 0.34 5.91 -21.52
CA GLY A 144 1.68 6.48 -21.72
C GLY A 144 2.76 5.46 -22.11
N GLY A 145 2.36 4.23 -22.49
CA GLY A 145 3.23 3.26 -23.14
C GLY A 145 2.48 2.45 -24.20
N PRO A 146 2.93 1.22 -24.51
CA PRO A 146 2.35 0.44 -25.61
C PRO A 146 0.89 0.03 -25.39
N GLN A 147 0.41 0.08 -24.15
CA GLN A 147 -0.94 -0.33 -23.79
C GLN A 147 -1.59 0.71 -22.87
N THR A 148 -2.91 0.85 -23.05
CA THR A 148 -3.79 1.58 -22.15
C THR A 148 -4.74 0.57 -21.52
N PHE A 149 -4.89 0.62 -20.20
CA PHE A 149 -5.76 -0.28 -19.46
C PHE A 149 -6.45 0.45 -18.33
N THR A 150 -7.53 -0.14 -17.81
CA THR A 150 -8.29 0.40 -16.68
C THR A 150 -8.21 -0.57 -15.52
N ILE A 151 -7.93 -0.04 -14.33
CA ILE A 151 -7.83 -0.79 -13.09
C ILE A 151 -8.80 -0.24 -12.05
N PRO A 152 -9.35 -1.09 -11.16
CA PRO A 152 -10.13 -0.60 -10.03
C PRO A 152 -9.23 0.26 -9.14
N GLY A 153 -9.76 1.34 -8.58
CA GLY A 153 -9.09 2.07 -7.51
C GLY A 153 -9.67 1.72 -6.13
N GLY A 154 -9.70 2.71 -5.24
CA GLY A 154 -10.34 2.61 -3.94
C GLY A 154 -9.41 2.15 -2.82
N VAL A 155 -9.80 1.08 -2.11
CA VAL A 155 -9.25 0.74 -0.79
C VAL A 155 -7.76 0.44 -0.84
N ALA A 156 -7.27 -0.27 -1.85
CA ALA A 156 -5.86 -0.61 -1.97
C ALA A 156 -4.97 0.65 -2.04
N ILE A 157 -5.37 1.61 -2.86
CA ILE A 157 -4.65 2.89 -3.04
C ILE A 157 -4.77 3.74 -1.79
N ARG A 158 -5.96 3.79 -1.19
CA ARG A 158 -6.17 4.50 0.07
C ARG A 158 -5.23 4.00 1.17
N ARG A 159 -5.07 2.68 1.32
CA ARG A 159 -4.14 2.10 2.31
C ARG A 159 -2.70 2.56 2.09
N VAL A 160 -2.24 2.63 0.84
CA VAL A 160 -0.90 3.13 0.50
C VAL A 160 -0.76 4.62 0.80
N VAL A 161 -1.75 5.42 0.41
CA VAL A 161 -1.78 6.86 0.67
C VAL A 161 -1.78 7.14 2.18
N ASP A 162 -2.60 6.43 2.94
CA ASP A 162 -2.70 6.57 4.40
C ASP A 162 -1.40 6.17 5.09
N PHE A 163 -0.78 5.06 4.66
CA PHE A 163 0.55 4.65 5.11
C PHE A 163 1.59 5.75 4.84
N CYS A 164 1.52 6.40 3.68
CA CYS A 164 2.48 7.44 3.33
C CYS A 164 2.26 8.76 4.08
N ARG A 165 1.02 9.07 4.44
CA ARG A 165 0.69 10.23 5.29
C ARG A 165 1.12 10.00 6.73
N ASN A 166 0.96 8.77 7.22
CA ASN A 166 1.20 8.39 8.61
C ASN A 166 2.08 7.12 8.68
N PRO A 167 3.38 7.22 8.33
CA PRO A 167 4.26 6.06 8.37
C PRO A 167 4.39 5.56 9.82
N PRO A 168 4.43 4.23 10.03
CA PRO A 168 4.62 3.67 11.37
C PRO A 168 5.94 4.17 11.98
N ALA A 169 5.93 4.40 13.29
CA ALA A 169 7.15 4.81 14.00
C ALA A 169 8.24 3.75 13.81
N PRO A 170 9.51 4.16 13.64
CA PRO A 170 10.62 3.20 13.57
C PRO A 170 10.64 2.35 14.86
N PRO A 171 11.02 1.06 14.77
CA PRO A 171 11.16 0.23 15.96
C PRO A 171 12.16 0.90 16.92
N PRO A 172 11.93 0.81 18.25
CA PRO A 172 12.90 1.33 19.20
C PRO A 172 14.26 0.65 18.96
N PRO A 173 15.38 1.36 19.15
CA PRO A 173 16.70 0.75 19.02
C PRO A 173 16.76 -0.50 19.92
N PRO A 174 17.43 -1.57 19.48
CA PRO A 174 17.70 -2.71 20.36
C PRO A 174 18.35 -2.16 21.62
N VAL A 175 17.76 -2.47 22.79
CA VAL A 175 18.44 -2.29 24.06
C VAL A 175 19.54 -3.34 24.14
N GLU A 176 20.61 -3.09 23.39
CA GLU A 176 21.84 -3.86 23.50
C GLU A 176 22.38 -3.60 24.90
N ASN A 177 22.19 -4.60 25.76
CA ASN A 177 22.72 -4.75 27.11
C ASN A 177 23.45 -3.51 27.64
N ALA A 178 22.80 -2.78 28.54
CA ALA A 178 23.53 -1.98 29.51
C ALA A 178 24.58 -2.89 30.13
N ALA A 179 25.82 -2.75 29.67
CA ALA A 179 26.95 -3.49 30.18
C ALA A 179 26.94 -3.32 31.69
N ALA A 180 26.88 -4.46 32.37
CA ALA A 180 27.18 -4.57 33.79
C ALA A 180 28.41 -3.71 34.12
N PRO A 181 28.44 -3.01 35.26
CA PRO A 181 29.67 -2.36 35.68
C PRO A 181 30.75 -3.43 35.89
N ALA A 182 31.66 -3.53 34.92
CA ALA A 182 33.00 -4.01 35.17
C ALA A 182 33.63 -3.02 36.14
N ASN A 183 33.75 -3.40 37.42
CA ASN A 183 34.84 -3.06 38.32
C ASN A 183 34.52 -3.61 39.72
N GLY A 184 34.56 -4.94 39.85
CA GLY A 184 34.85 -5.59 41.12
C GLY A 184 36.34 -5.46 41.42
N MET A 185 36.82 -4.24 41.63
CA MET A 185 38.11 -4.00 42.28
C MET A 185 37.78 -3.36 43.62
N ALA A 186 37.91 -4.17 44.67
CA ALA A 186 37.70 -3.75 46.05
C ALA A 186 38.53 -2.49 46.36
N PRO A 187 38.02 -1.55 47.17
CA PRO A 187 38.84 -0.45 47.64
C PRO A 187 40.00 -1.01 48.46
N VAL A 188 41.22 -0.83 47.97
CA VAL A 188 42.43 -0.99 48.79
C VAL A 188 42.31 0.07 49.89
N ALA A 189 42.10 -0.40 51.11
CA ALA A 189 42.07 0.46 52.29
C ALA A 189 43.40 1.24 52.40
N PRO A 190 43.37 2.55 52.74
CA PRO A 190 44.60 3.28 53.02
C PRO A 190 45.34 2.63 54.21
N PRO A 191 46.68 2.59 54.19
CA PRO A 191 47.45 2.07 55.33
C PRO A 191 47.10 2.89 56.58
N GLN A 192 46.72 2.19 57.66
CA GLN A 192 46.40 2.84 58.92
C GLN A 192 47.66 3.50 59.51
N PRO A 193 47.56 4.73 60.03
CA PRO A 193 48.66 5.35 60.76
C PRO A 193 48.96 4.55 62.03
N VAL A 194 50.23 4.17 62.19
CA VAL A 194 50.75 3.48 63.37
C VAL A 194 50.52 4.37 64.60
N PRO A 195 49.90 3.86 65.68
CA PRO A 195 49.67 4.66 66.88
C PRO A 195 50.99 5.04 67.54
N THR A 196 51.20 6.35 67.65
CA THR A 196 52.28 6.99 68.39
C THR A 196 52.12 6.66 69.87
N ALA A 197 52.99 5.80 70.41
CA ALA A 197 53.13 5.68 71.85
C ALA A 197 53.84 6.93 72.40
N THR A 198 53.23 7.60 73.37
CA THR A 198 53.81 8.72 74.12
C THR A 198 53.20 8.66 75.53
N PRO A 199 53.84 9.16 76.59
CA PRO A 199 55.22 9.01 77.07
C PRO A 199 55.23 8.55 78.57
N SER A 200 56.38 8.14 79.13
CA SER A 200 56.72 8.36 80.56
C SER A 200 58.14 7.85 80.83
N SER A 201 59.13 8.71 81.08
CA SER A 201 59.49 9.30 82.38
C SER A 201 60.18 8.31 83.34
N GLY A 202 61.42 8.63 83.69
CA GLY A 202 62.25 7.96 84.70
C GLY A 202 63.62 7.61 84.11
N GLY A 203 64.76 8.12 84.57
CA GLY A 203 65.09 9.04 85.65
C GLY A 203 66.60 9.29 85.59
N GLN A 204 67.01 10.48 86.02
CA GLN A 204 68.35 10.79 86.54
C GLN A 204 68.70 9.85 87.73
N PRO A 205 69.87 9.95 88.40
CA PRO A 205 71.25 10.25 87.99
C PRO A 205 72.24 9.15 88.48
N ARG A 206 73.51 9.20 88.03
CA ARG A 206 74.69 9.38 88.89
C ARG A 206 75.95 9.60 88.06
#